data_AF-A0A1F7JQM4-F1
#
_entry.id   AF-A0A1F7JQM4-F1
#
_cell.length_a   1.000
_cell.length_b   1.000
_cell.length_c   1.000
_cell.angle_alpha   90.00
_cell.angle_beta   90.00
_cell.angle_gamma   90.00
#
_symmetry.space_group_name_H-M   'P 1'
#
loop_
_entity.id
_entity.type
_entity.pdbx_description
1 polymer ?
#
loop_
_entity_poly.entity_id
_entity_poly.type
_entity_poly.pdbx_seq_one_letter_code
_entity_poly.pdbx_strand_id
1 'polypeptide(L)'
;MAAVTPFILNYQSEPFLQFSWLQPGGEGVYPEYERVEGMSKLAGNPIIREKGSIAFDLPHELVAESSYHLFFRLANVGQAIWSHDDGYRVALEGIDESNSLVSYLPTIKPLQQQESDFFFQTSTKTGSKKVKFILYKDDQPIIESRQWQFQVVPLPALQIQTKLFPKIKSTGDNFQIQIYNNKEELIYQEENVVVKNGRGILPSVRNVALNQSYRVVLLKEKYLPTQIFISFQKGENIAKFRAMLPFDPDGDGTFKLADLAYLLKNLSLLSLFLP
;
A
#
# COMPACT_ATOMS: atom_id res chain seq x y z
N MET A 1 -29.30 0.27 -30.08
CA MET A 1 -30.02 1.26 -30.91
C MET A 1 -29.34 2.60 -30.71
N ALA A 2 -28.95 3.24 -31.81
CA ALA A 2 -28.15 4.46 -31.82
C ALA A 2 -29.06 5.70 -31.67
N ALA A 3 -28.62 6.69 -30.89
CA ALA A 3 -29.27 7.98 -30.80
C ALA A 3 -29.12 8.71 -32.14
N VAL A 4 -30.24 9.17 -32.72
CA VAL A 4 -30.24 10.07 -33.88
C VAL A 4 -30.50 11.48 -33.35
N THR A 5 -29.41 12.23 -33.17
CA THR A 5 -29.49 13.66 -32.90
C THR A 5 -29.43 14.38 -34.24
N PRO A 6 -30.47 15.12 -34.67
CA PRO A 6 -30.37 15.94 -35.87
C PRO A 6 -29.35 17.05 -35.58
N PHE A 7 -28.15 16.93 -36.14
CA PHE A 7 -27.23 18.06 -36.22
C PHE A 7 -27.80 19.02 -37.27
N ILE A 8 -28.14 20.24 -36.86
CA ILE A 8 -28.60 21.26 -37.80
C ILE A 8 -27.37 21.81 -38.52
N LEU A 9 -27.10 21.23 -39.68
CA LEU A 9 -26.25 21.85 -40.69
C LEU A 9 -27.08 22.97 -41.33
N ASN A 10 -26.88 24.23 -40.88
CA ASN A 10 -27.58 25.41 -41.42
C ASN A 10 -26.98 25.85 -42.77
N TYR A 11 -26.88 24.93 -43.72
CA TYR A 11 -26.40 25.21 -45.07
C TYR A 11 -27.60 25.26 -46.01
N GLN A 12 -28.10 26.46 -46.27
CA GLN A 12 -29.26 26.72 -47.14
C GLN A 12 -28.86 26.93 -48.62
N SER A 13 -27.68 26.46 -49.02
CA SER A 13 -27.15 26.57 -50.38
C SER A 13 -26.76 25.21 -50.93
N GLU A 14 -26.84 25.05 -52.25
CA GLU A 14 -26.28 23.89 -52.95
C GLU A 14 -24.78 23.71 -52.65
N PRO A 15 -24.26 22.47 -52.55
CA PRO A 15 -24.95 21.18 -52.74
C PRO A 15 -25.63 20.61 -51.48
N PHE A 16 -25.59 21.34 -50.36
CA PHE A 16 -25.97 20.81 -49.05
C PHE A 16 -27.43 21.04 -48.68
N LEU A 17 -28.19 21.72 -49.55
CA LEU A 17 -29.59 22.02 -49.34
C LEU A 17 -30.42 20.75 -49.08
N GLN A 18 -30.08 19.64 -49.73
CA GLN A 18 -30.75 18.35 -49.56
C GLN A 18 -30.48 17.67 -48.20
N PHE A 19 -29.51 18.17 -47.43
CA PHE A 19 -29.17 17.69 -46.08
C PHE A 19 -29.60 18.68 -44.99
N SER A 20 -30.25 19.79 -45.38
CA SER A 20 -30.74 20.82 -44.46
C SER A 20 -32.12 20.43 -43.92
N TRP A 21 -32.32 20.62 -42.62
CA TRP A 21 -33.66 20.57 -42.00
C TRP A 21 -34.46 21.85 -42.23
N LEU A 22 -33.79 22.93 -42.67
CA LEU A 22 -34.35 24.25 -42.94
C LEU A 22 -34.57 24.44 -44.43
N GLN A 23 -35.70 25.06 -44.77
CA GLN A 23 -36.01 25.49 -46.13
C GLN A 23 -35.13 26.70 -46.53
N PRO A 24 -34.80 26.86 -47.82
CA PRO A 24 -34.08 28.04 -48.30
C PRO A 24 -34.80 29.32 -47.92
N GLY A 25 -34.05 30.36 -47.52
CA GLY A 25 -34.63 31.69 -47.25
C GLY A 25 -35.32 31.80 -45.89
N GLY A 26 -35.23 30.79 -45.03
CA GLY A 26 -35.79 30.84 -43.66
C GLY A 26 -37.31 30.64 -43.60
N GLU A 27 -37.90 30.05 -44.63
CA GLU A 27 -39.36 29.87 -44.77
C GLU A 27 -39.95 28.82 -43.82
N GLY A 28 -39.11 28.02 -43.15
CA GLY A 28 -39.54 27.02 -42.18
C GLY A 28 -38.62 25.79 -42.14
N VAL A 29 -39.14 24.72 -41.56
CA VAL A 29 -38.51 23.40 -41.48
C VAL A 29 -39.20 22.42 -42.41
N TYR A 30 -38.49 21.41 -42.90
CA TYR A 30 -39.10 20.32 -43.67
C TYR A 30 -39.94 19.39 -42.78
N PRO A 31 -41.02 18.75 -43.29
CA PRO A 31 -41.86 17.84 -42.51
C PRO A 31 -41.11 16.67 -41.86
N GLU A 32 -39.99 16.26 -42.43
CA GLU A 32 -39.09 15.25 -41.87
C GLU A 32 -38.45 15.72 -40.55
N TYR A 33 -38.16 17.01 -40.40
CA TYR A 33 -37.70 17.60 -39.14
C TYR A 33 -38.76 17.44 -38.05
N GLU A 34 -40.01 17.85 -38.33
CA GLU A 34 -41.11 17.74 -37.38
C GLU A 34 -41.39 16.28 -37.00
N ARG A 35 -41.27 15.38 -37.97
CA ARG A 35 -41.38 13.93 -37.73
C ARG A 35 -40.28 13.44 -36.80
N VAL A 36 -39.03 13.88 -36.98
CA VAL A 36 -37.88 13.45 -36.16
C VAL A 36 -37.88 14.10 -34.78
N GLU A 37 -38.30 15.36 -34.69
CA GLU A 37 -38.46 16.11 -33.45
C GLU A 37 -39.59 15.54 -32.59
N GLY A 38 -40.73 15.21 -33.21
CA GLY A 38 -41.89 14.61 -32.55
C GLY A 38 -41.73 13.13 -32.17
N MET A 39 -40.64 12.48 -32.58
CA MET A 39 -40.34 11.13 -32.10
C MET A 39 -40.07 11.15 -30.59
N SER A 40 -40.80 10.33 -29.83
CA SER A 40 -40.54 10.13 -28.41
C SER A 40 -39.14 9.53 -28.22
N LYS A 41 -38.21 10.35 -27.74
CA LYS A 41 -36.85 9.92 -27.43
C LYS A 41 -36.87 9.33 -26.04
N LEU A 42 -36.51 8.05 -25.93
CA LEU A 42 -36.13 7.49 -24.63
C LEU A 42 -34.89 8.24 -24.14
N ALA A 43 -34.87 8.62 -22.87
CA ALA A 43 -33.69 9.20 -22.24
C ALA A 43 -32.49 8.29 -22.53
N GLY A 44 -31.43 8.86 -23.11
CA GLY A 44 -30.23 8.14 -23.54
C GLY A 44 -29.34 7.70 -22.38
N ASN A 45 -29.91 6.96 -21.44
CA ASN A 45 -29.22 6.39 -20.28
C ASN A 45 -29.01 4.90 -20.55
N PRO A 46 -28.03 4.51 -21.39
CA PRO A 46 -27.75 3.10 -21.61
C PRO A 46 -27.42 2.44 -20.26
N ILE A 47 -27.91 1.23 -20.05
CA ILE A 47 -27.56 0.44 -18.87
C ILE A 47 -26.06 0.20 -18.88
N ILE A 48 -25.36 0.78 -17.90
CA ILE A 48 -23.92 0.62 -17.73
C ILE A 48 -23.67 -0.78 -17.16
N ARG A 49 -22.81 -1.55 -17.83
CA ARG A 49 -22.40 -2.87 -17.34
C ARG A 49 -21.24 -2.72 -16.37
N GLU A 50 -21.54 -2.85 -15.08
CA GLU A 50 -20.51 -2.99 -14.03
C GLU A 50 -19.88 -4.38 -14.09
N LYS A 51 -18.55 -4.42 -14.27
CA LYS A 51 -17.82 -5.69 -14.27
C LYS A 51 -16.35 -5.49 -13.94
N GLY A 52 -15.80 -6.39 -13.14
CA GLY A 52 -14.41 -6.32 -12.74
C GLY A 52 -14.03 -7.30 -11.67
N SER A 53 -12.88 -7.07 -11.05
CA SER A 53 -12.37 -7.90 -9.98
C SER A 53 -11.53 -7.12 -8.99
N ILE A 54 -11.57 -7.57 -7.73
CA ILE A 54 -10.67 -7.13 -6.67
C ILE A 54 -9.76 -8.30 -6.33
N ALA A 55 -8.46 -8.16 -6.62
CA ALA A 55 -7.45 -9.19 -6.40
C ALA A 55 -6.43 -8.72 -5.37
N PHE A 56 -6.00 -9.62 -4.49
CA PHE A 56 -5.04 -9.29 -3.44
C PHE A 56 -4.22 -10.52 -3.05
N ASP A 57 -3.04 -10.28 -2.49
CA ASP A 57 -2.18 -11.28 -1.87
C ASP A 57 -1.81 -10.80 -0.46
N LEU A 58 -2.72 -11.02 0.48
CA LEU A 58 -2.63 -10.49 1.84
C LEU A 58 -2.15 -11.58 2.80
N PRO A 59 -1.44 -11.20 3.88
CA PRO A 59 -1.01 -12.14 4.90
C PRO A 59 -2.20 -12.83 5.57
N HIS A 60 -2.01 -14.11 5.92
CA HIS A 60 -3.03 -14.93 6.59
C HIS A 60 -2.84 -14.99 8.11
N GLU A 61 -1.72 -14.44 8.62
CA GLU A 61 -1.41 -14.39 10.04
C GLU A 61 -0.83 -13.03 10.38
N LEU A 62 -1.60 -12.27 11.16
CA LEU A 62 -1.28 -10.92 11.60
C LEU A 62 -1.03 -10.94 13.10
N VAL A 63 -0.06 -10.17 13.58
CA VAL A 63 0.17 -10.01 15.01
C VAL A 63 -0.77 -8.93 15.57
N ALA A 64 -1.19 -9.11 16.81
CA ALA A 64 -2.08 -8.20 17.54
C ALA A 64 -1.48 -6.79 17.70
N GLU A 65 -2.29 -5.82 18.12
CA GLU A 65 -1.85 -4.46 18.48
C GLU A 65 -0.99 -3.77 17.40
N SER A 66 -1.31 -4.03 16.14
CA SER A 66 -0.47 -3.66 15.00
C SER A 66 -1.25 -2.93 13.93
N SER A 67 -0.58 -2.00 13.25
CA SER A 67 -1.04 -1.23 12.11
C SER A 67 -0.34 -1.71 10.85
N TYR A 68 -1.12 -2.04 9.83
CA TYR A 68 -0.64 -2.55 8.54
C TYR A 68 -0.99 -1.58 7.42
N HIS A 69 -0.06 -1.40 6.49
CA HIS A 69 -0.27 -0.76 5.19
C HIS A 69 -0.22 -1.86 4.14
N LEU A 70 -1.35 -2.14 3.50
CA LEU A 70 -1.57 -3.30 2.64
C LEU A 70 -2.16 -2.88 1.30
N PHE A 71 -2.00 -3.74 0.29
CA PHE A 71 -2.33 -3.41 -1.10
C PHE A 71 -3.25 -4.44 -1.73
N PHE A 72 -4.11 -3.97 -2.61
CA PHE A 72 -4.97 -4.77 -3.46
C PHE A 72 -5.05 -4.15 -4.85
N ARG A 73 -5.51 -4.93 -5.82
CA ARG A 73 -5.63 -4.53 -7.22
C ARG A 73 -7.07 -4.56 -7.65
N LEU A 74 -7.51 -3.48 -8.28
CA LEU A 74 -8.81 -3.33 -8.90
C LEU A 74 -8.63 -3.43 -10.41
N ALA A 75 -9.40 -4.29 -11.06
CA ALA A 75 -9.43 -4.39 -12.52
C ALA A 75 -10.84 -4.12 -13.03
N ASN A 76 -10.98 -3.11 -13.89
CA ASN A 76 -12.22 -2.73 -14.52
C ASN A 76 -12.32 -3.38 -15.89
N VAL A 77 -13.27 -4.30 -16.07
CA VAL A 77 -13.58 -4.91 -17.39
C VAL A 77 -15.01 -4.59 -17.84
N GLY A 78 -15.62 -3.60 -17.18
CA GLY A 78 -16.95 -3.09 -17.47
C GLY A 78 -16.92 -1.90 -18.41
N GLN A 79 -18.01 -1.14 -18.41
CA GLN A 79 -18.17 0.06 -19.23
C GLN A 79 -18.06 1.36 -18.44
N ALA A 80 -18.21 1.29 -17.11
CA ALA A 80 -18.12 2.43 -16.23
C ALA A 80 -16.69 2.96 -16.11
N ILE A 81 -16.56 4.24 -15.80
CA ILE A 81 -15.35 4.80 -15.21
C ILE A 81 -15.58 4.77 -13.70
N TRP A 82 -14.71 4.09 -12.96
CA TRP A 82 -14.81 4.07 -11.51
C TRP A 82 -14.01 5.23 -10.95
N SER A 83 -14.67 6.15 -10.29
CA SER A 83 -14.02 7.27 -9.61
C SER A 83 -14.81 7.63 -8.36
N HIS A 84 -14.14 8.18 -7.35
CA HIS A 84 -14.82 8.67 -6.16
C HIS A 84 -15.85 9.76 -6.50
N ASP A 85 -15.53 10.64 -7.45
CA ASP A 85 -16.40 11.74 -7.88
C ASP A 85 -17.68 11.23 -8.55
N ASP A 86 -17.60 10.06 -9.19
CA ASP A 86 -18.73 9.32 -9.72
C ASP A 86 -19.34 8.38 -8.67
N GLY A 87 -19.15 8.61 -7.37
CA GLY A 87 -19.80 7.85 -6.29
C GLY A 87 -19.29 6.43 -6.07
N TYR A 88 -18.12 6.07 -6.59
CA TYR A 88 -17.49 4.77 -6.35
C TYR A 88 -16.62 4.78 -5.11
N ARG A 89 -16.75 3.76 -4.26
CA ARG A 89 -15.90 3.56 -3.09
C ARG A 89 -15.65 2.10 -2.81
N VAL A 90 -14.48 1.78 -2.28
CA VAL A 90 -14.19 0.43 -1.76
C VAL A 90 -14.33 0.46 -0.25
N ALA A 91 -15.02 -0.53 0.31
CA ALA A 91 -15.10 -0.74 1.76
C ALA A 91 -14.81 -2.20 2.11
N LEU A 92 -14.47 -2.42 3.38
CA LEU A 92 -14.24 -3.76 3.93
C LEU A 92 -15.46 -4.17 4.76
N GLU A 93 -15.99 -5.35 4.49
CA GLU A 93 -17.04 -5.98 5.29
C GLU A 93 -16.42 -7.05 6.20
N GLY A 94 -16.89 -7.15 7.44
CA GLY A 94 -16.41 -8.12 8.44
C GLY A 94 -15.34 -7.58 9.40
N ILE A 95 -15.05 -6.29 9.31
CA ILE A 95 -14.26 -5.52 10.29
C ILE A 95 -15.01 -4.26 10.68
N ASP A 96 -14.68 -3.74 11.85
CA ASP A 96 -15.19 -2.44 12.31
C ASP A 96 -14.50 -1.34 11.49
N GLU A 97 -15.29 -0.41 10.94
CA GLU A 97 -14.82 0.70 10.10
C GLU A 97 -13.77 1.55 10.81
N SER A 98 -13.83 1.68 12.15
CA SER A 98 -12.82 2.41 12.93
C SER A 98 -11.43 1.77 12.88
N ASN A 99 -11.33 0.49 12.51
CA ASN A 99 -10.08 -0.27 12.44
C ASN A 99 -9.52 -0.37 11.02
N SER A 100 -10.14 0.27 10.02
CA SER A 100 -9.62 0.26 8.65
C SER A 100 -9.89 1.54 7.90
N LEU A 101 -8.92 1.96 7.10
CA LEU A 101 -9.06 3.08 6.20
C LEU A 101 -8.62 2.64 4.80
N VAL A 102 -9.55 2.59 3.85
CA VAL A 102 -9.20 2.41 2.45
C VAL A 102 -8.75 3.76 1.90
N SER A 103 -7.60 3.79 1.25
CA SER A 103 -7.15 5.01 0.60
C SER A 103 -8.07 5.41 -0.55
N TYR A 104 -8.03 6.69 -0.89
CA TYR A 104 -8.86 7.27 -1.93
C TYR A 104 -8.81 6.44 -3.22
N LEU A 105 -9.99 6.12 -3.77
CA LEU A 105 -10.10 5.33 -5.00
C LEU A 105 -9.66 6.19 -6.20
N PRO A 106 -8.52 5.90 -6.86
CA PRO A 106 -8.14 6.59 -8.07
C PRO A 106 -9.12 6.30 -9.22
N THR A 107 -9.16 7.16 -10.22
CA THR A 107 -9.99 6.94 -11.42
C THR A 107 -9.50 5.74 -12.22
N ILE A 108 -10.35 4.71 -12.40
CA ILE A 108 -10.07 3.49 -13.17
C ILE A 108 -11.01 3.42 -14.38
N LYS A 109 -10.45 3.58 -15.58
CA LYS A 109 -11.21 3.50 -16.84
C LYS A 109 -11.48 2.04 -17.24
N PRO A 110 -12.41 1.80 -18.17
CA PRO A 110 -12.59 0.48 -18.78
C PRO A 110 -11.27 -0.12 -19.27
N LEU A 111 -11.10 -1.42 -19.02
CA LEU A 111 -9.92 -2.22 -19.36
C LEU A 111 -8.62 -1.83 -18.63
N GLN A 112 -8.71 -1.00 -17.58
CA GLN A 112 -7.58 -0.66 -16.74
C GLN A 112 -7.54 -1.48 -15.45
N GLN A 113 -6.33 -1.63 -14.93
CA GLN A 113 -6.08 -2.16 -13.60
C GLN A 113 -5.23 -1.17 -12.82
N GLN A 114 -5.55 -1.01 -11.54
CA GLN A 114 -4.86 -0.10 -10.63
C GLN A 114 -4.60 -0.78 -9.29
N GLU A 115 -3.43 -0.50 -8.70
CA GLU A 115 -3.13 -0.86 -7.32
C GLU A 115 -3.66 0.25 -6.40
N SER A 116 -4.31 -0.17 -5.32
CA SER A 116 -4.82 0.68 -4.25
C SER A 116 -4.36 0.10 -2.91
N ASP A 117 -4.29 0.96 -1.90
CA ASP A 117 -3.86 0.59 -0.57
C ASP A 117 -4.95 0.81 0.47
N PHE A 118 -4.74 0.19 1.63
CA PHE A 118 -5.55 0.40 2.81
C PHE A 118 -4.71 0.22 4.07
N PHE A 119 -5.13 0.91 5.11
CA PHE A 119 -4.59 0.78 6.46
C PHE A 119 -5.52 -0.10 7.29
N PHE A 120 -4.94 -0.98 8.09
CA PHE A 120 -5.69 -1.91 8.93
C PHE A 120 -5.06 -2.04 10.31
N GLN A 121 -5.88 -1.95 11.36
CA GLN A 121 -5.45 -2.08 12.74
C GLN A 121 -5.99 -3.35 13.39
N THR A 122 -5.13 -4.05 14.11
CA THR A 122 -5.48 -5.22 14.90
C THR A 122 -5.62 -4.84 16.37
N SER A 123 -6.69 -5.32 16.99
CA SER A 123 -6.89 -5.20 18.44
C SER A 123 -6.04 -6.20 19.24
N THR A 124 -6.15 -6.17 20.57
CA THR A 124 -5.57 -7.17 21.48
C THR A 124 -6.23 -8.56 21.36
N LYS A 125 -7.43 -8.66 20.76
CA LYS A 125 -8.16 -9.92 20.62
C LYS A 125 -7.55 -10.78 19.51
N THR A 126 -7.07 -11.96 19.88
CA THR A 126 -6.60 -12.99 18.95
C THR A 126 -7.77 -13.81 18.41
N GLY A 127 -7.57 -14.47 17.26
CA GLY A 127 -8.57 -15.35 16.66
C GLY A 127 -8.70 -15.19 15.15
N SER A 128 -9.59 -15.97 14.56
CA SER A 128 -9.84 -15.94 13.12
C SER A 128 -10.77 -14.78 12.73
N LYS A 129 -10.45 -14.14 11.61
CA LYS A 129 -11.23 -13.08 10.98
C LYS A 129 -11.48 -13.42 9.52
N LYS A 130 -12.62 -12.95 9.02
CA LYS A 130 -13.10 -13.15 7.66
C LYS A 130 -13.55 -11.79 7.14
N VAL A 131 -12.90 -11.32 6.09
CA VAL A 131 -13.08 -9.98 5.57
C VAL A 131 -13.28 -10.05 4.06
N LYS A 132 -14.09 -9.17 3.51
CA LYS A 132 -14.30 -9.04 2.07
C LYS A 132 -14.16 -7.58 1.67
N PHE A 133 -13.62 -7.35 0.48
CA PHE A 133 -13.60 -6.02 -0.13
C PHE A 133 -14.80 -5.92 -1.05
N ILE A 134 -15.52 -4.80 -0.96
CA ILE A 134 -16.70 -4.54 -1.77
C ILE A 134 -16.53 -3.18 -2.42
N LEU A 135 -16.63 -3.14 -3.75
CA LEU A 135 -16.77 -1.91 -4.50
C LEU A 135 -18.26 -1.55 -4.51
N TYR A 136 -18.57 -0.34 -4.08
CA TYR A 136 -19.90 0.26 -4.08
C TYR A 136 -20.02 1.35 -5.12
N LYS A 137 -21.23 1.54 -5.63
CA LYS A 137 -21.67 2.73 -6.37
C LYS A 137 -22.92 3.27 -5.68
N ASP A 138 -22.85 4.48 -5.12
CA ASP A 138 -23.96 5.11 -4.37
C ASP A 138 -24.62 4.13 -3.37
N ASP A 139 -23.79 3.44 -2.59
CA ASP A 139 -24.15 2.41 -1.59
C ASP A 139 -24.69 1.07 -2.13
N GLN A 140 -24.78 0.89 -3.44
CA GLN A 140 -25.08 -0.42 -4.04
C GLN A 140 -23.80 -1.23 -4.25
N PRO A 141 -23.68 -2.45 -3.72
CA PRO A 141 -22.53 -3.31 -3.97
C PRO A 141 -22.53 -3.76 -5.43
N ILE A 142 -21.42 -3.50 -6.14
CA ILE A 142 -21.30 -3.84 -7.57
C ILE A 142 -20.27 -4.94 -7.83
N ILE A 143 -19.19 -5.01 -7.03
CA ILE A 143 -18.15 -6.03 -7.16
C ILE A 143 -17.72 -6.47 -5.77
N GLU A 144 -17.66 -7.78 -5.59
CA GLU A 144 -17.18 -8.41 -4.36
C GLU A 144 -15.88 -9.17 -4.61
N SER A 145 -14.97 -9.07 -3.67
CA SER A 145 -13.74 -9.84 -3.70
C SER A 145 -13.92 -11.27 -3.15
N ARG A 146 -12.90 -12.12 -3.35
CA ARG A 146 -12.78 -13.35 -2.55
C ARG A 146 -12.62 -12.99 -1.07
N GLN A 147 -13.03 -13.88 -0.18
CA GLN A 147 -12.87 -13.64 1.25
C GLN A 147 -11.39 -13.72 1.65
N TRP A 148 -10.89 -12.68 2.31
CA TRP A 148 -9.63 -12.69 3.02
C TRP A 148 -9.84 -13.33 4.40
N GLN A 149 -9.16 -14.45 4.64
CA GLN A 149 -9.21 -15.17 5.89
C GLN A 149 -7.85 -15.05 6.56
N PHE A 150 -7.82 -14.54 7.78
CA PHE A 150 -6.58 -14.43 8.55
C PHE A 150 -6.79 -14.72 10.02
N GLN A 151 -5.70 -14.99 10.72
CA GLN A 151 -5.65 -15.15 12.16
C GLN A 151 -4.89 -13.99 12.78
N VAL A 152 -5.46 -13.38 13.82
CA VAL A 152 -4.71 -12.49 14.72
C VAL A 152 -4.05 -13.35 15.79
N VAL A 153 -2.73 -13.25 15.90
CA VAL A 153 -1.89 -14.01 16.85
C VAL A 153 -1.19 -13.06 17.84
N PRO A 154 -0.69 -13.57 18.98
CA PRO A 154 0.10 -12.75 19.92
C PRO A 154 1.35 -12.14 19.28
N LEU A 155 1.88 -11.08 19.91
CA LEU A 155 3.12 -10.42 19.51
C LEU A 155 4.31 -11.41 19.58
N PRO A 156 5.09 -11.58 18.50
CA PRO A 156 6.28 -12.41 18.51
C PRO A 156 7.44 -11.69 19.23
N ALA A 157 8.24 -12.47 19.93
CA ALA A 157 9.54 -12.01 20.42
C ALA A 157 10.61 -12.21 19.34
N LEU A 158 11.58 -11.29 19.27
CA LEU A 158 12.77 -11.39 18.42
C LEU A 158 14.03 -11.49 19.27
N GLN A 159 14.75 -12.60 19.13
CA GLN A 159 16.08 -12.75 19.71
C GLN A 159 17.13 -12.15 18.78
N ILE A 160 17.99 -11.31 19.32
CA ILE A 160 19.07 -10.66 18.58
C ILE A 160 20.37 -11.35 18.93
N GLN A 161 21.15 -11.72 17.91
CA GLN A 161 22.50 -12.25 18.06
C GLN A 161 23.47 -11.40 17.24
N THR A 162 24.43 -10.78 17.90
CA THR A 162 25.41 -9.91 17.26
C THR A 162 26.77 -9.99 17.96
N LYS A 163 27.81 -9.50 17.29
CA LYS A 163 29.14 -9.32 17.88
C LYS A 163 29.61 -7.90 17.61
N LEU A 164 30.31 -7.31 18.58
CA LEU A 164 31.04 -6.06 18.38
C LEU A 164 32.49 -6.45 18.12
N PHE A 165 32.99 -6.23 16.92
CA PHE A 165 34.41 -6.42 16.68
C PHE A 165 35.18 -5.21 17.24
N PRO A 166 36.37 -5.41 17.86
CA PRO A 166 37.03 -6.66 18.22
C PRO A 166 36.72 -7.15 19.65
N LYS A 167 35.65 -6.62 20.28
CA LYS A 167 35.28 -6.91 21.67
C LYS A 167 35.03 -8.41 21.91
N ILE A 168 35.66 -8.96 22.95
CA ILE A 168 35.46 -10.35 23.41
C ILE A 168 34.05 -10.53 23.97
N LYS A 169 33.57 -9.54 24.75
CA LYS A 169 32.20 -9.48 25.26
C LYS A 169 31.44 -8.38 24.55
N SER A 170 30.48 -8.77 23.72
CA SER A 170 29.59 -7.84 23.01
C SER A 170 28.44 -7.44 23.92
N THR A 171 28.69 -6.49 24.82
CA THR A 171 27.68 -5.95 25.74
C THR A 171 27.50 -4.45 25.50
N GLY A 172 26.26 -3.98 25.55
CA GLY A 172 25.92 -2.57 25.45
C GLY A 172 24.41 -2.33 25.55
N ASP A 173 24.03 -1.12 25.92
CA ASP A 173 22.68 -0.67 26.26
C ASP A 173 22.10 0.36 25.27
N ASN A 174 22.77 0.58 24.14
CA ASN A 174 22.42 1.61 23.14
C ASN A 174 22.36 1.05 21.71
N PHE A 175 21.88 -0.18 21.53
CA PHE A 175 21.56 -0.67 20.19
C PHE A 175 20.20 -0.15 19.75
N GLN A 176 20.03 0.05 18.45
CA GLN A 176 18.74 0.37 17.85
C GLN A 176 18.42 -0.70 16.80
N ILE A 177 17.17 -1.13 16.78
CA ILE A 177 16.64 -2.05 15.78
C ILE A 177 15.61 -1.31 14.95
N GLN A 178 15.69 -1.48 13.64
CA GLN A 178 14.70 -1.02 12.69
C GLN A 178 14.24 -2.21 11.84
N ILE A 179 12.95 -2.31 11.56
CA ILE A 179 12.37 -3.35 10.73
C ILE A 179 11.63 -2.67 9.57
N TYR A 180 11.96 -3.09 8.36
CA TYR A 180 11.36 -2.61 7.13
C TYR A 180 10.60 -3.72 6.43
N ASN A 181 9.46 -3.37 5.84
CA ASN A 181 8.70 -4.28 5.00
C ASN A 181 9.32 -4.40 3.59
N ASN A 182 8.67 -5.17 2.71
CA ASN A 182 9.11 -5.37 1.32
C ASN A 182 8.98 -4.12 0.42
N LYS A 183 8.26 -3.08 0.86
CA LYS A 183 8.20 -1.76 0.20
C LYS A 183 9.21 -0.76 0.80
N GLU A 184 10.14 -1.22 1.64
CA GLU A 184 11.16 -0.40 2.31
C GLU A 184 10.58 0.64 3.27
N GLU A 185 9.36 0.42 3.78
CA GLU A 185 8.74 1.27 4.80
C GLU A 185 9.19 0.82 6.19
N LEU A 186 9.60 1.76 7.04
CA LEU A 186 9.92 1.50 8.44
C LEU A 186 8.63 1.18 9.21
N ILE A 187 8.46 -0.07 9.61
CA ILE A 187 7.25 -0.54 10.29
C ILE A 187 7.44 -0.72 11.80
N TYR A 188 8.68 -0.85 12.28
CA TYR A 188 8.98 -1.00 13.69
C TYR A 188 10.36 -0.44 14.00
N GLN A 189 10.48 0.24 15.14
CA GLN A 189 11.74 0.74 15.67
C GLN A 189 11.78 0.56 17.19
N GLU A 190 12.92 0.09 17.70
CA GLU A 190 13.20 0.06 19.13
C GLU A 190 14.59 0.68 19.38
N GLU A 191 14.67 1.54 20.38
CA GLU A 191 15.91 2.19 20.82
C GLU A 191 16.37 1.61 22.16
N ASN A 192 17.63 1.83 22.51
CA ASN A 192 18.21 1.39 23.79
C ASN A 192 18.07 -0.12 24.04
N VAL A 193 18.14 -0.90 22.97
CA VAL A 193 18.10 -2.37 23.03
C VAL A 193 19.35 -2.86 23.75
N VAL A 194 19.14 -3.58 24.84
CA VAL A 194 20.23 -4.12 25.66
C VAL A 194 20.69 -5.46 25.09
N VAL A 195 21.97 -5.53 24.75
CA VAL A 195 22.66 -6.75 24.34
C VAL A 195 23.65 -7.14 25.43
N LYS A 196 23.58 -8.37 25.93
CA LYS A 196 24.52 -8.94 26.91
C LYS A 196 25.20 -10.16 26.30
N ASN A 197 26.53 -10.17 26.27
CA ASN A 197 27.31 -11.27 25.68
C ASN A 197 26.85 -11.64 24.25
N GLY A 198 26.55 -10.63 23.44
CA GLY A 198 26.12 -10.78 22.05
C GLY A 198 24.66 -11.20 21.86
N ARG A 199 23.86 -11.25 22.94
CA ARG A 199 22.44 -11.63 22.89
C ARG A 199 21.55 -10.53 23.43
N GLY A 200 20.51 -10.18 22.68
CA GLY A 200 19.43 -9.28 23.09
C GLY A 200 18.07 -9.91 22.84
N ILE A 201 17.02 -9.31 23.39
CA ILE A 201 15.64 -9.73 23.15
C ILE A 201 14.74 -8.53 22.98
N LEU A 202 13.92 -8.55 21.95
CA LEU A 202 12.74 -7.71 21.81
C LEU A 202 11.54 -8.58 22.19
N PRO A 203 10.88 -8.35 23.33
CA PRO A 203 9.82 -9.24 23.80
C PRO A 203 8.56 -9.17 22.94
N SER A 204 8.31 -8.03 22.28
CA SER A 204 7.06 -7.76 21.59
C SER A 204 7.30 -6.94 20.33
N VAL A 205 7.31 -7.59 19.16
CA VAL A 205 7.46 -6.91 17.87
C VAL A 205 6.08 -6.72 17.22
N ARG A 206 5.73 -5.46 16.94
CA ARG A 206 4.49 -5.07 16.26
C ARG A 206 4.68 -4.89 14.76
N ASN A 207 3.56 -4.79 14.04
CA ASN A 207 3.48 -4.43 12.61
C ASN A 207 4.11 -5.46 11.65
N VAL A 208 4.40 -6.66 12.14
CA VAL A 208 4.90 -7.78 11.35
C VAL A 208 3.79 -8.81 11.14
N ALA A 209 3.71 -9.37 9.94
CA ALA A 209 2.87 -10.51 9.61
C ALA A 209 3.75 -11.77 9.58
N LEU A 210 3.19 -12.91 9.99
CA LEU A 210 3.96 -14.15 9.97
C LEU A 210 4.12 -14.65 8.53
N ASN A 211 5.21 -15.39 8.30
CA ASN A 211 5.63 -15.91 6.99
C ASN A 211 5.90 -14.82 5.93
N GLN A 212 6.10 -13.57 6.35
CA GLN A 212 6.56 -12.49 5.48
C GLN A 212 8.04 -12.18 5.75
N SER A 213 8.76 -11.75 4.72
CA SER A 213 10.18 -11.38 4.83
C SER A 213 10.33 -9.90 5.18
N TYR A 214 11.21 -9.61 6.13
CA TYR A 214 11.49 -8.27 6.64
C TYR A 214 12.98 -7.99 6.65
N ARG A 215 13.36 -6.77 6.27
CA ARG A 215 14.73 -6.28 6.42
C ARG A 215 14.88 -5.74 7.84
N VAL A 216 15.76 -6.36 8.62
CA VAL A 216 16.07 -5.92 9.99
C VAL A 216 17.43 -5.27 9.98
N VAL A 217 17.50 -4.04 10.46
CA VAL A 217 18.72 -3.24 10.58
C VAL A 217 19.07 -3.12 12.06
N LEU A 218 20.34 -3.36 12.37
CA LEU A 218 20.94 -3.15 13.68
C LEU A 218 21.89 -1.98 13.59
N LEU A 219 21.64 -0.98 14.43
CA LEU A 219 22.41 0.24 14.55
C LEU A 219 23.04 0.31 15.94
N LYS A 220 24.22 0.93 16.01
CA LYS A 220 24.92 1.25 17.24
C LYS A 220 25.86 2.42 16.95
N GLU A 221 25.85 3.41 17.83
CA GLU A 221 26.73 4.57 17.74
C GLU A 221 28.21 4.15 17.55
N LYS A 222 28.91 4.79 16.61
CA LYS A 222 30.31 4.54 16.23
C LYS A 222 30.59 3.24 15.47
N TYR A 223 29.54 2.46 15.16
CA TYR A 223 29.67 1.21 14.42
C TYR A 223 28.89 1.28 13.11
N LEU A 224 29.46 0.68 12.06
CA LEU A 224 28.79 0.55 10.78
C LEU A 224 27.47 -0.23 10.95
N PRO A 225 26.37 0.26 10.34
CA PRO A 225 25.09 -0.44 10.28
C PRO A 225 25.24 -1.86 9.74
N THR A 226 24.48 -2.80 10.31
CA THR A 226 24.38 -4.16 9.77
C THR A 226 22.92 -4.50 9.53
N GLN A 227 22.65 -5.31 8.50
CA GLN A 227 21.30 -5.70 8.16
C GLN A 227 21.21 -7.15 7.71
N ILE A 228 20.03 -7.73 7.91
CA ILE A 228 19.68 -9.08 7.49
C ILE A 228 18.21 -9.12 7.04
N PHE A 229 17.82 -10.22 6.41
CA PHE A 229 16.41 -10.52 6.17
C PHE A 229 15.98 -11.70 7.03
N ILE A 230 14.81 -11.59 7.67
CA ILE A 230 14.19 -12.68 8.44
C ILE A 230 12.72 -12.79 8.08
N SER A 231 12.14 -13.97 8.32
CA SER A 231 10.68 -14.13 8.33
C SER A 231 10.18 -14.46 9.72
N PHE A 232 9.18 -13.71 10.19
CA PHE A 232 8.58 -13.98 11.49
C PHE A 232 7.73 -15.26 11.44
N GLN A 233 7.88 -16.09 12.46
CA GLN A 233 7.24 -17.38 12.64
C GLN A 233 6.51 -17.43 13.99
N LYS A 234 5.60 -18.39 14.14
CA LYS A 234 5.04 -18.73 15.45
C LYS A 234 6.15 -19.31 16.32
N GLY A 235 6.36 -18.72 17.50
CA GLY A 235 7.38 -19.18 18.44
C GLY A 235 8.69 -18.40 18.32
N GLU A 236 9.79 -19.11 18.10
CA GLU A 236 11.14 -18.53 18.15
C GLU A 236 11.51 -17.79 16.85
N ASN A 237 11.93 -16.53 16.99
CA ASN A 237 12.48 -15.72 15.91
C ASN A 237 13.88 -15.27 16.29
N ILE A 238 14.88 -15.49 15.43
CA ILE A 238 16.28 -15.16 15.72
C ILE A 238 16.88 -14.35 14.58
N ALA A 239 17.31 -13.12 14.89
CA ALA A 239 18.07 -12.25 14.00
C ALA A 239 19.58 -12.40 14.29
N LYS A 240 20.30 -13.12 13.41
CA LYS A 240 21.74 -13.33 13.52
C LYS A 240 22.52 -12.36 12.64
N PHE A 241 23.04 -11.31 13.24
CA PHE A 241 23.84 -10.30 12.58
C PHE A 241 25.30 -10.72 12.46
N ARG A 242 25.97 -10.16 11.45
CA ARG A 242 27.44 -10.19 11.35
C ARG A 242 28.03 -9.31 12.45
N ALA A 243 29.34 -9.46 12.69
CA ALA A 243 30.02 -8.58 13.62
C ALA A 243 29.97 -7.13 13.12
N MET A 244 29.57 -6.21 14.00
CA MET A 244 29.60 -4.78 13.73
C MET A 244 31.03 -4.27 13.84
N LEU A 245 31.40 -3.38 12.91
CA LEU A 245 32.75 -2.83 12.82
C LEU A 245 32.77 -1.36 13.28
N PRO A 246 33.70 -0.93 14.15
CA PRO A 246 33.73 0.42 14.71
C PRO A 246 34.37 1.44 13.75
N PHE A 247 33.89 1.47 12.50
CA PHE A 247 34.43 2.31 11.42
C PHE A 247 33.46 3.42 10.99
N ASP A 248 32.56 3.84 11.86
CA ASP A 248 31.58 4.90 11.59
C ASP A 248 31.51 5.90 12.76
N PRO A 249 32.64 6.51 13.15
CA PRO A 249 32.71 7.36 14.33
C PRO A 249 31.93 8.68 14.21
N ASP A 250 31.66 9.16 13.00
CA ASP A 250 30.84 10.36 12.77
C ASP A 250 29.34 10.05 12.65
N GLY A 251 28.97 8.77 12.52
CA GLY A 251 27.60 8.29 12.56
C GLY A 251 26.83 8.50 11.27
N ASP A 252 27.53 8.64 10.13
CA ASP A 252 26.90 8.83 8.83
C ASP A 252 26.43 7.53 8.16
N GLY A 253 26.74 6.38 8.78
CA GLY A 253 26.31 5.05 8.33
C GLY A 253 27.19 4.44 7.25
N THR A 254 28.28 5.09 6.87
CA THR A 254 29.19 4.66 5.80
C THR A 254 30.65 4.79 6.22
N PHE A 255 31.54 4.01 5.60
CA PHE A 255 32.98 4.17 5.82
C PHE A 255 33.60 5.05 4.73
N LYS A 256 34.16 6.19 5.14
CA LYS A 256 34.83 7.19 4.30
C LYS A 256 36.23 7.50 4.84
N LEU A 257 37.05 8.14 4.01
CA LEU A 257 38.36 8.67 4.46
C LEU A 257 38.22 9.72 5.57
N ALA A 258 37.06 10.40 5.64
CA ALA A 258 36.73 11.34 6.70
C ALA A 258 36.68 10.66 8.09
N ASP A 259 36.18 9.42 8.17
CA ASP A 259 36.14 8.64 9.41
C ASP A 259 37.52 8.36 9.99
N LEU A 260 38.48 8.06 9.11
CA LEU A 260 39.88 7.87 9.52
C LEU A 260 40.47 9.16 10.10
N ALA A 261 40.21 10.29 9.43
CA ALA A 261 40.66 11.59 9.92
C ALA A 261 39.97 11.96 11.25
N TYR A 262 38.68 11.63 11.41
CA TYR A 262 37.92 11.85 12.64
C TYR A 262 38.46 11.01 13.79
N LEU A 263 38.78 9.74 13.54
CA LEU A 263 39.34 8.82 14.51
C LEU A 263 40.76 9.25 14.96
N LEU A 264 41.60 9.74 14.05
CA LEU A 264 42.92 10.29 14.38
C LEU A 264 42.83 11.59 15.21
N LYS A 265 41.79 12.41 15.00
CA LYS A 265 41.52 13.61 15.81
C LYS A 265 40.97 13.27 17.20
N ASN A 266 40.27 12.14 17.34
CA ASN A 266 39.61 11.71 18.57
C ASN A 266 40.23 10.40 19.09
N LEU A 267 41.48 10.46 19.56
CA LEU A 267 42.25 9.28 19.98
C LEU A 267 41.57 8.42 21.08
N SER A 268 40.65 8.98 21.86
CA SER A 268 39.85 8.22 22.83
C SER A 268 38.99 7.12 22.18
N LEU A 269 38.62 7.28 20.90
CA LEU A 269 37.85 6.31 20.12
C LEU A 269 38.66 5.06 19.74
N LEU A 270 40.00 5.09 19.84
CA LEU A 270 40.84 3.89 19.67
C LEU A 270 40.49 2.79 20.69
N SER A 271 39.88 3.15 21.82
CA SER A 271 39.34 2.19 22.80
C SER A 271 38.28 1.23 22.21
N LEU A 272 37.60 1.62 21.14
CA LEU A 272 36.65 0.76 20.42
C LEU A 272 37.33 -0.43 19.76
N PHE A 273 38.62 -0.33 19.44
CA PHE A 273 39.44 -1.34 18.78
C PHE A 273 40.20 -2.25 19.76
N LEU A 274 40.02 -2.03 21.07
CA LEU A 274 40.56 -2.93 22.09
C LEU A 274 39.60 -4.11 22.32
N PRO A 275 40.11 -5.33 22.58
CA PRO A 275 39.29 -6.52 22.87
C PRO A 275 38.36 -6.37 24.09
#